data_AF-A0A2D5SYR0-F1
#
_entry.id   AF-A0A2D5SYR0-F1
#
_cell.length_a   1.000
_cell.length_b   1.000
_cell.length_c   1.000
_cell.angle_alpha   90.00
_cell.angle_beta   90.00
_cell.angle_gamma   90.00
#
_symmetry.space_group_name_H-M   'P 1'
#
loop_
_entity.id
_entity.type
_entity.pdbx_description
1 polymer ?
#
loop_
_entity_poly.entity_id
_entity_poly.type
_entity_poly.pdbx_seq_one_letter_code
_entity_poly.pdbx_strand_id
1 'polypeptide(L)'
;MKTISHGWHSAKRMTYSLVTGGVMMLGATQVAANTQYVDPFIGTGGDGHTFPGAVVPFGMVQLSPDTDSVFRGIDPQPEIYKRCAGYHYDDTTIVGFSHTHFSGTGHSDLGDLLMMPITGEVKLEPGKADNPDAGYRSRFSHDNETAKPGYYQVWLQDYKVNAELTATTRVGMHKYTFKEHDKGSVLMDLTHSIYNFKNKVIWSDVRVIDDRTILAYRATNGWANNRQMYFAIEFSKPFSDIELINLDNIRYRCNGCLTEGNGKKPSTIVNYKIPEAAGKAIKVVADFEGLKGEPLMVKVGISAVSKSNALENLKTEIPHWNFDKVVKQADETWHKSLDKFEVEGSLSEKRQFFTSVYHALQAPSVYQDVNGQYRGVDGEIHQAKDHTHYTLFSLWDTYRAL
;
A
#
# COMPACT_ATOMS: atom_id res chain seq x y z
N MET A 1 69.28 48.99 29.77
CA MET A 1 68.32 50.11 30.00
C MET A 1 67.92 50.69 28.64
N LYS A 2 66.72 51.29 28.54
CA LYS A 2 66.26 52.33 27.58
C LYS A 2 67.04 52.48 26.24
N THR A 3 66.51 52.07 25.07
CA THR A 3 65.63 52.83 24.13
C THR A 3 66.32 54.07 23.49
N ILE A 4 66.22 54.42 22.19
CA ILE A 4 65.27 53.97 21.12
C ILE A 4 65.71 54.36 19.66
N SER A 5 65.35 53.53 18.66
CA SER A 5 64.96 53.88 17.25
C SER A 5 65.94 54.35 16.12
N HIS A 6 65.44 54.16 14.88
CA HIS A 6 65.86 54.67 13.53
C HIS A 6 67.22 54.20 12.96
N GLY A 7 67.37 53.79 11.68
CA GLY A 7 66.45 53.70 10.51
C GLY A 7 66.79 54.76 9.43
N TRP A 8 66.75 54.51 8.11
CA TRP A 8 66.22 53.41 7.28
C TRP A 8 67.40 52.66 6.56
N HIS A 9 67.47 52.15 5.31
CA HIS A 9 66.63 51.98 4.08
C HIS A 9 67.22 50.81 3.23
N SER A 10 66.41 50.00 2.51
CA SER A 10 66.80 49.34 1.22
C SER A 10 65.60 48.72 0.48
N ALA A 11 65.80 48.23 -0.75
CA ALA A 11 64.76 47.88 -1.72
C ALA A 11 64.25 46.41 -1.69
N LYS A 12 63.10 46.18 -2.31
CA LYS A 12 62.41 44.88 -2.41
C LYS A 12 63.12 43.90 -3.36
N ARG A 13 63.12 42.61 -2.99
CA ARG A 13 62.93 41.51 -3.95
C ARG A 13 61.64 40.78 -3.59
N MET A 14 60.94 40.27 -4.60
CA MET A 14 59.61 39.66 -4.46
C MET A 14 59.69 38.20 -4.89
N THR A 15 59.51 37.29 -3.93
CA THR A 15 59.57 35.84 -4.16
C THR A 15 58.18 35.26 -3.96
N TYR A 16 57.62 34.63 -4.99
CA TYR A 16 56.33 33.97 -4.89
C TYR A 16 56.51 32.55 -4.32
N SER A 17 56.00 32.32 -3.12
CA SER A 17 55.83 30.97 -2.57
C SER A 17 54.39 30.51 -2.83
N LEU A 18 54.22 29.52 -3.72
CA LEU A 18 52.95 28.80 -3.81
C LEU A 18 52.74 28.01 -2.51
N VAL A 19 51.69 28.34 -1.77
CA VAL A 19 51.16 27.49 -0.70
C VAL A 19 50.09 26.60 -1.32
N THR A 20 50.47 25.41 -1.76
CA THR A 20 49.51 24.36 -2.16
C THR A 20 48.81 23.81 -0.93
N GLY A 21 47.78 24.54 -0.46
CA GLY A 21 46.90 24.11 0.61
C GLY A 21 46.09 22.88 0.19
N GLY A 22 46.58 21.70 0.57
CA GLY A 22 45.88 20.44 0.33
C GLY A 22 44.59 20.36 1.14
N VAL A 23 43.45 20.64 0.50
CA VAL A 23 42.14 20.39 1.09
C VAL A 23 41.92 18.89 1.16
N MET A 24 42.22 18.28 2.31
CA MET A 24 41.69 16.97 2.65
C MET A 24 40.16 17.10 2.78
N MET A 25 39.45 16.73 1.71
CA MET A 25 38.05 16.38 1.85
C MET A 25 37.98 15.12 2.72
N LEU A 26 37.68 15.31 4.00
CA LEU A 26 37.16 14.24 4.85
C LEU A 26 35.81 13.83 4.25
N GLY A 27 35.85 12.90 3.30
CA GLY A 27 34.66 12.25 2.79
C GLY A 27 33.97 11.56 3.96
N ALA A 28 32.82 12.08 4.37
CA ALA A 28 32.02 11.47 5.42
C ALA A 28 31.65 10.06 4.93
N THR A 29 32.25 9.04 5.56
CA THR A 29 31.84 7.66 5.37
C THR A 29 30.42 7.54 5.90
N GLN A 30 29.45 7.66 4.99
CA GLN A 30 28.04 7.43 5.27
C GLN A 30 27.93 6.06 5.95
N VAL A 31 27.60 6.05 7.24
CA VAL A 31 27.36 4.79 7.96
C VAL A 31 26.24 4.09 7.20
N ALA A 32 26.54 2.90 6.69
CA ALA A 32 25.59 2.14 5.88
C ALA A 32 24.44 1.73 6.81
N ALA A 33 23.25 2.27 6.55
CA ALA A 33 22.15 2.26 7.51
C ALA A 33 21.53 0.86 7.67
N ASN A 34 20.87 0.60 8.80
CA ASN A 34 20.47 -0.76 9.18
C ASN A 34 19.34 -1.35 8.33
N THR A 35 18.61 -0.54 7.53
CA THR A 35 17.60 -1.03 6.58
C THR A 35 18.17 -1.96 5.52
N GLN A 36 19.46 -1.83 5.17
CA GLN A 36 20.14 -2.72 4.20
C GLN A 36 20.15 -4.20 4.63
N TYR A 37 19.99 -4.47 5.92
CA TYR A 37 20.05 -5.82 6.48
C TYR A 37 18.66 -6.48 6.53
N VAL A 38 17.58 -5.71 6.42
CA VAL A 38 16.21 -6.25 6.48
C VAL A 38 15.86 -6.98 5.18
N ASP A 39 15.25 -8.15 5.33
CA ASP A 39 14.81 -9.01 4.23
C ASP A 39 13.33 -9.37 4.41
N PRO A 40 12.38 -8.56 3.86
CA PRO A 40 10.95 -8.73 4.11
C PRO A 40 10.35 -10.05 3.60
N PHE A 41 11.11 -10.89 2.88
CA PHE A 41 10.66 -12.22 2.48
C PHE A 41 10.82 -13.27 3.59
N ILE A 42 11.61 -13.01 4.64
CA ILE A 42 11.75 -13.94 5.77
C ILE A 42 10.40 -14.05 6.51
N GLY A 43 9.87 -15.26 6.61
CA GLY A 43 8.55 -15.54 7.21
C GLY A 43 7.38 -15.49 6.22
N THR A 44 7.60 -15.08 4.97
CA THR A 44 6.56 -15.06 3.92
C THR A 44 6.28 -16.45 3.33
N GLY A 45 7.00 -17.47 3.78
CA GLY A 45 6.76 -18.89 3.53
C GLY A 45 7.20 -19.73 4.74
N GLY A 46 6.87 -21.01 4.76
CA GLY A 46 7.15 -21.88 5.91
C GLY A 46 6.33 -21.49 7.16
N ASP A 47 5.09 -21.04 6.94
CA ASP A 47 4.08 -20.72 7.95
C ASP A 47 4.46 -19.64 8.99
N GLY A 48 5.42 -18.77 8.67
CA GLY A 48 5.71 -17.55 9.45
C GLY A 48 4.65 -16.44 9.29
N HIS A 49 3.85 -16.51 8.22
CA HIS A 49 2.75 -15.60 7.88
C HIS A 49 3.09 -14.10 7.96
N THR A 50 4.27 -13.70 7.46
CA THR A 50 4.57 -12.27 7.21
C THR A 50 4.24 -11.89 5.76
N PHE A 51 4.29 -10.59 5.43
CA PHE A 51 4.07 -10.08 4.08
C PHE A 51 5.27 -9.24 3.58
N PRO A 52 5.61 -9.29 2.28
CA PRO A 52 6.74 -8.54 1.72
C PRO A 52 6.41 -7.07 1.37
N GLY A 53 5.14 -6.68 1.49
CA GLY A 53 4.62 -5.37 1.12
C GLY A 53 5.19 -4.15 1.86
N ALA A 54 4.89 -2.97 1.31
CA ALA A 54 5.33 -1.70 1.86
C ALA A 54 4.52 -1.29 3.10
N VAL A 55 5.23 -1.12 4.21
CA VAL A 55 4.72 -0.65 5.50
C VAL A 55 5.77 0.24 6.18
N VAL A 56 5.32 1.23 6.97
CA VAL A 56 6.16 2.06 7.87
C VAL A 56 5.99 1.59 9.31
N PRO A 57 6.89 1.93 10.26
CA PRO A 57 6.75 1.49 11.65
C PRO A 57 5.37 1.83 12.22
N PHE A 58 4.65 0.80 12.66
CA PHE A 58 3.27 0.82 13.18
C PHE A 58 2.22 1.44 12.23
N GLY A 59 2.46 1.44 10.91
CA GLY A 59 1.57 2.02 9.90
C GLY A 59 0.16 1.42 9.90
N MET A 60 -0.85 2.24 9.65
CA MET A 60 -2.24 1.83 9.42
C MET A 60 -2.42 1.15 8.06
N VAL A 61 -1.65 1.56 7.06
CA VAL A 61 -1.54 0.90 5.75
C VAL A 61 -0.45 -0.17 5.79
N GLN A 62 -0.78 -1.37 5.29
CA GLN A 62 0.15 -2.42 4.92
C GLN A 62 -0.11 -2.73 3.44
N LEU A 63 0.61 -2.08 2.53
CA LEU A 63 0.35 -2.19 1.09
C LEU A 63 1.16 -3.34 0.48
N SER A 64 0.52 -4.49 0.30
CA SER A 64 1.17 -5.75 -0.07
C SER A 64 0.49 -6.45 -1.25
N PRO A 65 1.22 -7.27 -2.04
CA PRO A 65 0.61 -8.31 -2.88
C PRO A 65 -0.23 -9.31 -2.07
N ASP A 66 -1.33 -9.75 -2.69
CA ASP A 66 -2.11 -10.93 -2.32
C ASP A 66 -1.85 -12.05 -3.33
N THR A 67 -1.46 -13.26 -2.90
CA THR A 67 -1.23 -14.42 -3.79
C THR A 67 -2.44 -15.33 -3.91
N ASP A 68 -3.34 -15.40 -2.91
CA ASP A 68 -4.63 -16.08 -3.06
C ASP A 68 -5.76 -15.35 -2.31
N SER A 69 -6.97 -15.45 -2.86
CA SER A 69 -8.21 -14.98 -2.23
C SER A 69 -9.45 -15.73 -2.74
N VAL A 70 -9.28 -16.93 -3.30
CA VAL A 70 -10.38 -17.72 -3.87
C VAL A 70 -11.36 -18.11 -2.77
N PHE A 71 -12.64 -17.75 -2.93
CA PHE A 71 -13.73 -18.35 -2.16
C PHE A 71 -13.91 -19.81 -2.63
N ARG A 72 -13.34 -20.76 -1.88
CA ARG A 72 -13.26 -22.19 -2.25
C ARG A 72 -14.56 -22.97 -2.03
N GLY A 73 -15.66 -22.30 -1.63
CA GLY A 73 -17.00 -22.89 -1.51
C GLY A 73 -17.22 -23.86 -0.34
N ILE A 74 -16.18 -24.09 0.46
CA ILE A 74 -16.17 -24.88 1.70
C ILE A 74 -15.92 -23.96 2.89
N ASP A 75 -16.28 -24.39 4.10
CA ASP A 75 -16.02 -23.66 5.34
C ASP A 75 -15.77 -24.68 6.47
N PRO A 76 -14.65 -24.61 7.22
CA PRO A 76 -13.51 -23.70 7.04
C PRO A 76 -12.74 -23.96 5.74
N GLN A 77 -11.88 -23.01 5.35
CA GLN A 77 -11.02 -23.09 4.16
C GLN A 77 -9.57 -23.36 4.57
N PRO A 78 -9.15 -24.62 4.86
CA PRO A 78 -7.83 -24.89 5.46
C PRO A 78 -6.63 -24.37 4.66
N GLU A 79 -6.72 -24.28 3.34
CA GLU A 79 -5.63 -23.78 2.48
C GLU A 79 -5.35 -22.28 2.59
N ILE A 80 -6.28 -21.47 3.13
CA ILE A 80 -6.03 -20.03 3.34
C ILE A 80 -5.20 -19.75 4.60
N TYR A 81 -5.09 -20.73 5.51
CA TYR A 81 -4.32 -20.57 6.75
C TYR A 81 -2.82 -20.45 6.50
N LYS A 82 -2.29 -21.04 5.42
CA LYS A 82 -0.91 -20.84 4.93
C LYS A 82 -0.64 -19.41 4.43
N ARG A 83 -1.70 -18.62 4.23
CA ARG A 83 -1.73 -17.30 3.58
C ARG A 83 -2.43 -16.28 4.49
N CYS A 84 -2.23 -16.38 5.82
CA CYS A 84 -2.89 -15.48 6.77
C CYS A 84 -2.55 -13.99 6.55
N ALA A 85 -1.43 -13.70 5.89
CA ALA A 85 -0.97 -12.38 5.50
C ALA A 85 -1.14 -12.07 3.99
N GLY A 86 -2.07 -12.74 3.31
CA GLY A 86 -2.40 -12.51 1.89
C GLY A 86 -1.42 -13.16 0.89
N TYR A 87 -0.14 -13.13 1.22
CA TYR A 87 0.97 -13.66 0.43
C TYR A 87 1.47 -15.01 0.97
N HIS A 88 1.99 -15.87 0.08
CA HIS A 88 2.89 -16.99 0.43
C HIS A 88 3.97 -17.18 -0.64
N TYR A 89 5.22 -17.33 -0.23
CA TYR A 89 6.40 -17.29 -1.13
C TYR A 89 6.35 -18.34 -2.25
N ASP A 90 5.92 -19.57 -1.97
CA ASP A 90 5.85 -20.63 -3.00
C ASP A 90 4.76 -20.42 -4.08
N ASP A 91 3.92 -19.39 -3.98
CA ASP A 91 2.90 -19.09 -4.99
C ASP A 91 3.49 -18.31 -6.18
N THR A 92 3.26 -18.78 -7.41
CA THR A 92 3.82 -18.18 -8.63
C THR A 92 2.90 -17.16 -9.33
N THR A 93 1.81 -16.76 -8.67
CA THR A 93 0.78 -15.87 -9.24
C THR A 93 0.17 -14.94 -8.18
N ILE A 94 -0.09 -13.68 -8.55
CA ILE A 94 -0.64 -12.60 -7.71
C ILE A 94 -2.07 -12.24 -8.16
N VAL A 95 -2.93 -11.95 -7.20
CA VAL A 95 -4.30 -11.43 -7.37
C VAL A 95 -4.29 -9.92 -7.61
N GLY A 96 -3.46 -9.20 -6.87
CA GLY A 96 -3.31 -7.76 -6.92
C GLY A 96 -2.71 -7.26 -5.61
N PHE A 97 -2.94 -5.98 -5.29
CA PHE A 97 -2.34 -5.32 -4.14
C PHE A 97 -3.42 -4.68 -3.26
N SER A 98 -3.56 -5.15 -2.01
CA SER A 98 -4.50 -4.58 -1.03
C SER A 98 -3.78 -3.82 0.09
N HIS A 99 -4.54 -3.10 0.92
CA HIS A 99 -4.00 -2.03 1.78
C HIS A 99 -3.91 -2.38 3.27
N THR A 100 -4.41 -3.55 3.68
CA THR A 100 -4.50 -3.95 5.09
C THR A 100 -4.19 -5.44 5.26
N HIS A 101 -3.22 -5.75 6.12
CA HIS A 101 -2.67 -7.10 6.31
C HIS A 101 -2.34 -7.35 7.77
N PHE A 102 -2.55 -8.59 8.24
CA PHE A 102 -1.95 -9.07 9.48
C PHE A 102 -0.54 -9.58 9.22
N SER A 103 0.30 -9.62 10.26
CA SER A 103 1.65 -10.19 10.23
C SER A 103 1.80 -11.17 11.40
N GLY A 104 2.24 -12.39 11.11
CA GLY A 104 2.45 -13.46 12.10
C GLY A 104 1.19 -14.11 12.69
N THR A 105 -0.01 -13.86 12.15
CA THR A 105 -1.26 -14.41 12.72
C THR A 105 -1.54 -15.84 12.27
N GLY A 106 -2.15 -16.65 13.15
CA GLY A 106 -2.68 -17.99 12.82
C GLY A 106 -4.07 -17.99 12.16
N HIS A 107 -4.61 -16.81 11.80
CA HIS A 107 -5.86 -16.67 11.06
C HIS A 107 -5.87 -15.35 10.27
N SER A 108 -6.70 -15.27 9.22
CA SER A 108 -6.79 -14.15 8.29
C SER A 108 -8.10 -13.36 8.41
N ASP A 109 -8.00 -12.05 8.20
CA ASP A 109 -9.10 -11.13 7.89
C ASP A 109 -8.51 -10.05 6.95
N LEU A 110 -9.01 -8.82 6.95
CA LEU A 110 -8.44 -7.70 6.17
C LEU A 110 -8.43 -7.98 4.65
N GLY A 111 -7.41 -7.56 3.91
CA GLY A 111 -7.43 -7.50 2.45
C GLY A 111 -8.39 -6.41 1.95
N ASP A 112 -8.20 -5.17 2.41
CA ASP A 112 -9.07 -4.04 2.04
C ASP A 112 -8.62 -3.34 0.76
N LEU A 113 -9.59 -3.19 -0.16
CA LEU A 113 -9.44 -2.55 -1.47
C LEU A 113 -8.25 -3.11 -2.25
N LEU A 114 -8.47 -4.18 -3.01
CA LEU A 114 -7.45 -4.70 -3.93
C LEU A 114 -7.41 -3.87 -5.21
N MET A 115 -6.19 -3.50 -5.62
CA MET A 115 -5.88 -2.82 -6.87
C MET A 115 -5.17 -3.80 -7.79
N MET A 116 -5.53 -3.83 -9.08
CA MET A 116 -4.78 -4.60 -10.09
C MET A 116 -4.65 -3.80 -11.40
N PRO A 117 -3.43 -3.45 -11.84
CA PRO A 117 -3.21 -2.86 -13.15
C PRO A 117 -3.23 -3.94 -14.24
N ILE A 118 -4.02 -3.71 -15.28
CA ILE A 118 -4.37 -4.70 -16.31
C ILE A 118 -4.11 -4.11 -17.70
N THR A 119 -3.73 -4.97 -18.65
CA THR A 119 -3.67 -4.64 -20.09
C THR A 119 -4.49 -5.66 -20.88
N GLY A 120 -5.18 -5.21 -21.93
CA GLY A 120 -6.09 -6.05 -22.70
C GLY A 120 -7.48 -6.17 -22.07
N GLU A 121 -8.02 -7.39 -22.01
CA GLU A 121 -9.37 -7.66 -21.51
C GLU A 121 -9.42 -7.62 -19.96
N VAL A 122 -10.21 -6.72 -19.39
CA VAL A 122 -10.46 -6.66 -17.95
C VAL A 122 -11.46 -7.74 -17.53
N LYS A 123 -10.94 -8.84 -17.00
CA LYS A 123 -11.74 -9.89 -16.36
C LYS A 123 -12.13 -9.46 -14.95
N LEU A 124 -13.34 -9.81 -14.53
CA LEU A 124 -13.92 -9.33 -13.26
C LEU A 124 -13.79 -10.31 -12.10
N GLU A 125 -13.37 -11.55 -12.37
CA GLU A 125 -13.07 -12.55 -11.34
C GLU A 125 -11.57 -12.88 -11.32
N PRO A 126 -10.98 -13.21 -10.17
CA PRO A 126 -9.53 -13.40 -10.06
C PRO A 126 -9.03 -14.65 -10.80
N GLY A 127 -9.90 -15.65 -11.03
CA GLY A 127 -9.48 -16.96 -11.56
C GLY A 127 -8.85 -17.82 -10.46
N LYS A 128 -7.89 -18.67 -10.80
CA LYS A 128 -7.19 -19.56 -9.85
C LYS A 128 -5.68 -19.62 -10.13
N ALA A 129 -4.91 -20.24 -9.23
CA ALA A 129 -3.48 -20.49 -9.44
C ALA A 129 -3.19 -21.56 -10.51
N ASP A 130 -4.07 -22.57 -10.65
CA ASP A 130 -3.97 -23.63 -11.67
C ASP A 130 -4.52 -23.20 -13.05
N ASN A 131 -5.27 -22.10 -13.09
CA ASN A 131 -5.80 -21.50 -14.31
C ASN A 131 -5.96 -19.96 -14.14
N PRO A 132 -4.86 -19.19 -14.20
CA PRO A 132 -4.90 -17.74 -14.02
C PRO A 132 -5.55 -17.04 -15.22
N ASP A 133 -5.39 -17.61 -16.43
CA ASP A 133 -5.92 -17.04 -17.68
C ASP A 133 -7.47 -16.95 -17.72
N ALA A 134 -8.15 -17.66 -16.80
CA ALA A 134 -9.59 -17.55 -16.58
C ALA A 134 -10.02 -16.29 -15.80
N GLY A 135 -9.10 -15.46 -15.31
CA GLY A 135 -9.40 -14.29 -14.49
C GLY A 135 -8.38 -13.15 -14.61
N TYR A 136 -8.32 -12.28 -13.60
CA TYR A 136 -7.42 -11.12 -13.55
C TYR A 136 -6.08 -11.35 -12.83
N ARG A 137 -5.82 -12.57 -12.31
CA ARG A 137 -4.54 -12.92 -11.68
C ARG A 137 -3.41 -12.94 -12.71
N SER A 138 -2.23 -12.43 -12.34
CA SER A 138 -1.01 -12.48 -13.16
C SER A 138 0.03 -13.41 -12.55
N ARG A 139 0.77 -14.12 -13.40
CA ARG A 139 2.04 -14.80 -13.08
C ARG A 139 3.12 -13.78 -12.67
N PHE A 140 4.05 -14.22 -11.82
CA PHE A 140 5.26 -13.48 -11.45
C PHE A 140 6.44 -14.45 -11.20
N SER A 141 7.62 -13.91 -10.87
CA SER A 141 8.77 -14.66 -10.34
C SER A 141 9.56 -13.76 -9.41
N HIS A 142 10.13 -14.32 -8.34
CA HIS A 142 11.03 -13.62 -7.43
C HIS A 142 12.28 -13.05 -8.13
N ASP A 143 12.67 -13.59 -9.29
CA ASP A 143 13.76 -13.03 -10.14
C ASP A 143 13.49 -11.58 -10.58
N ASN A 144 12.22 -11.15 -10.56
CA ASN A 144 11.76 -9.80 -10.94
C ASN A 144 10.85 -9.22 -9.84
N GLU A 145 11.11 -9.58 -8.59
CA GLU A 145 10.48 -9.08 -7.38
C GLU A 145 11.54 -8.46 -6.46
N THR A 146 11.19 -7.46 -5.66
CA THR A 146 12.12 -6.86 -4.69
C THR A 146 11.37 -6.19 -3.56
N ALA A 147 11.70 -6.55 -2.31
CA ALA A 147 11.17 -5.94 -1.10
C ALA A 147 12.29 -5.33 -0.25
N LYS A 148 11.99 -4.23 0.45
CA LYS A 148 12.83 -3.59 1.48
C LYS A 148 11.93 -2.76 2.41
N PRO A 149 12.42 -2.28 3.58
CA PRO A 149 11.57 -1.50 4.49
C PRO A 149 10.90 -0.30 3.81
N GLY A 150 9.56 -0.30 3.77
CA GLY A 150 8.76 0.76 3.14
C GLY A 150 8.63 0.71 1.60
N TYR A 151 9.09 -0.35 0.93
CA TYR A 151 8.98 -0.50 -0.54
C TYR A 151 8.86 -1.96 -0.98
N TYR A 152 7.99 -2.20 -1.96
CA TYR A 152 7.86 -3.47 -2.67
C TYR A 152 7.78 -3.25 -4.18
N GLN A 153 8.25 -4.19 -4.99
CA GLN A 153 8.13 -4.19 -6.43
C GLN A 153 7.94 -5.60 -6.98
N VAL A 154 7.12 -5.74 -8.04
CA VAL A 154 7.00 -6.98 -8.82
C VAL A 154 6.69 -6.70 -10.29
N TRP A 155 7.19 -7.58 -11.16
CA TRP A 155 6.82 -7.63 -12.57
C TRP A 155 5.63 -8.55 -12.81
N LEU A 156 4.50 -7.98 -13.24
CA LEU A 156 3.30 -8.72 -13.61
C LEU A 156 3.47 -9.27 -15.03
N GLN A 157 3.84 -10.55 -15.13
CA GLN A 157 4.28 -11.18 -16.37
C GLN A 157 3.21 -11.22 -17.46
N ASP A 158 1.94 -11.38 -17.09
CA ASP A 158 0.86 -11.50 -18.07
C ASP A 158 0.45 -10.14 -18.67
N TYR A 159 0.55 -9.05 -17.88
CA TYR A 159 0.14 -7.70 -18.29
C TYR A 159 1.29 -6.78 -18.76
N LYS A 160 2.56 -7.19 -18.58
CA LYS A 160 3.75 -6.38 -18.91
C LYS A 160 3.80 -5.04 -18.16
N VAL A 161 3.40 -5.08 -16.89
CA VAL A 161 3.38 -3.94 -15.97
C VAL A 161 4.39 -4.16 -14.85
N ASN A 162 5.26 -3.17 -14.62
CA ASN A 162 6.02 -3.11 -13.37
C ASN A 162 5.16 -2.42 -12.31
N ALA A 163 4.86 -3.11 -11.21
CA ALA A 163 4.16 -2.53 -10.08
C ALA A 163 5.15 -2.25 -8.96
N GLU A 164 5.22 -1.00 -8.53
CA GLU A 164 6.06 -0.53 -7.41
C GLU A 164 5.15 0.11 -6.35
N LEU A 165 5.37 -0.24 -5.08
CA LEU A 165 4.52 0.12 -3.95
C LEU A 165 5.36 0.81 -2.86
N THR A 166 4.79 1.81 -2.20
CA THR A 166 5.34 2.43 -0.99
C THR A 166 4.21 2.95 -0.09
N ALA A 167 4.49 3.29 1.16
CA ALA A 167 3.46 3.71 2.12
C ALA A 167 3.95 4.84 3.04
N THR A 168 3.01 5.68 3.47
CA THR A 168 3.10 6.49 4.70
C THR A 168 2.30 5.81 5.82
N THR A 169 1.98 6.51 6.92
CA THR A 169 1.20 5.92 8.01
C THR A 169 -0.21 5.52 7.56
N ARG A 170 -0.88 6.32 6.73
CA ARG A 170 -2.31 6.15 6.36
C ARG A 170 -2.58 6.13 4.85
N VAL A 171 -1.53 6.23 4.03
CA VAL A 171 -1.66 6.37 2.58
C VAL A 171 -0.71 5.40 1.88
N GLY A 172 -1.27 4.49 1.10
CA GLY A 172 -0.51 3.69 0.13
C GLY A 172 -0.28 4.48 -1.14
N MET A 173 0.89 4.32 -1.76
CA MET A 173 1.18 4.89 -3.08
C MET A 173 1.70 3.79 -4.01
N HIS A 174 1.07 3.71 -5.18
CA HIS A 174 1.38 2.78 -6.25
C HIS A 174 2.02 3.53 -7.42
N LYS A 175 2.94 2.89 -8.12
CA LYS A 175 3.54 3.34 -9.38
C LYS A 175 3.50 2.17 -10.37
N TYR A 176 2.66 2.28 -11.40
CA TYR A 176 2.47 1.27 -12.42
C TYR A 176 3.10 1.70 -13.73
N THR A 177 4.15 0.99 -14.18
CA THR A 177 4.84 1.28 -15.44
C THR A 177 4.44 0.28 -16.51
N PHE A 178 3.57 0.71 -17.43
CA PHE A 178 3.14 -0.04 -18.60
C PHE A 178 4.24 0.01 -19.68
N LYS A 179 4.91 -1.11 -19.95
CA LYS A 179 6.09 -1.13 -20.84
C LYS A 179 5.74 -1.18 -22.33
N GLU A 180 4.79 -2.04 -22.68
CA GLU A 180 4.51 -2.37 -24.09
C GLU A 180 3.25 -1.66 -24.62
N HIS A 181 2.28 -1.42 -23.74
CA HIS A 181 0.94 -0.91 -24.04
C HIS A 181 0.79 0.58 -23.71
N ASP A 182 0.07 1.31 -24.55
CA ASP A 182 -0.28 2.72 -24.32
C ASP A 182 -1.64 2.93 -23.66
N LYS A 183 -2.50 1.90 -23.69
CA LYS A 183 -3.74 1.84 -22.92
C LYS A 183 -3.65 0.76 -21.86
N GLY A 184 -4.32 0.99 -20.75
CA GLY A 184 -4.37 0.05 -19.62
C GLY A 184 -5.42 0.50 -18.61
N SER A 185 -5.82 -0.45 -17.78
CA SER A 185 -6.91 -0.29 -16.82
C SER A 185 -6.38 -0.51 -15.41
N VAL A 186 -7.05 0.06 -14.41
CA VAL A 186 -6.87 -0.31 -13.00
C VAL A 186 -8.20 -0.81 -12.47
N LEU A 187 -8.23 -2.11 -12.16
CA LEU A 187 -9.32 -2.75 -11.44
C LEU A 187 -9.20 -2.45 -9.95
N MET A 188 -10.31 -2.03 -9.35
CA MET A 188 -10.50 -1.86 -7.91
C MET A 188 -11.56 -2.86 -7.44
N ASP A 189 -11.14 -3.88 -6.69
CA ASP A 189 -12.02 -4.94 -6.20
C ASP A 189 -12.35 -4.74 -4.71
N LEU A 190 -13.57 -4.25 -4.44
CA LEU A 190 -14.09 -4.12 -3.06
C LEU A 190 -14.68 -5.44 -2.53
N THR A 191 -14.70 -6.51 -3.33
CA THR A 191 -15.21 -7.85 -2.97
C THR A 191 -14.11 -8.79 -2.47
N HIS A 192 -12.85 -8.48 -2.77
CA HIS A 192 -11.67 -9.19 -2.29
C HIS A 192 -11.53 -9.14 -0.75
N SER A 193 -10.96 -10.18 -0.15
CA SER A 193 -10.50 -10.24 1.24
C SER A 193 -9.55 -11.44 1.33
N ILE A 194 -8.62 -11.45 2.28
CA ILE A 194 -7.71 -12.61 2.45
C ILE A 194 -8.55 -13.84 2.86
N TYR A 195 -9.27 -13.77 3.98
CA TYR A 195 -10.30 -14.76 4.31
C TYR A 195 -11.65 -14.37 3.67
N ASN A 196 -11.92 -14.84 2.44
CA ASN A 196 -13.13 -14.50 1.69
C ASN A 196 -14.22 -15.58 1.76
N PHE A 197 -15.48 -15.17 1.91
CA PHE A 197 -16.65 -16.05 1.97
C PHE A 197 -17.94 -15.36 1.48
N LYS A 198 -18.99 -16.15 1.21
CA LYS A 198 -20.29 -15.61 0.74
C LYS A 198 -20.93 -14.69 1.80
N ASN A 199 -21.14 -13.43 1.44
CA ASN A 199 -21.53 -12.31 2.33
C ASN A 199 -20.43 -11.82 3.30
N LYS A 200 -19.13 -12.06 3.01
CA LYS A 200 -17.98 -11.40 3.67
C LYS A 200 -18.17 -9.88 3.69
N VAL A 201 -18.51 -9.30 2.53
CA VAL A 201 -18.95 -7.91 2.37
C VAL A 201 -20.43 -7.79 2.72
N ILE A 202 -20.71 -6.96 3.73
CA ILE A 202 -22.07 -6.62 4.18
C ILE A 202 -22.66 -5.59 3.22
N TRP A 203 -21.87 -4.56 2.92
CA TRP A 203 -22.17 -3.46 2.01
C TRP A 203 -20.89 -2.78 1.56
N SER A 204 -20.92 -2.16 0.39
CA SER A 204 -19.89 -1.28 -0.14
C SER A 204 -20.51 -0.20 -1.02
N ASP A 205 -19.86 0.95 -1.15
CA ASP A 205 -20.24 1.96 -2.15
C ASP A 205 -19.03 2.75 -2.67
N VAL A 206 -19.16 3.28 -3.89
CA VAL A 206 -18.17 4.07 -4.61
C VAL A 206 -18.81 5.31 -5.20
N ARG A 207 -18.06 6.42 -5.23
CA ARG A 207 -18.45 7.69 -5.82
C ARG A 207 -17.24 8.34 -6.52
N VAL A 208 -17.38 8.62 -7.81
CA VAL A 208 -16.41 9.41 -8.59
C VAL A 208 -16.71 10.89 -8.35
N ILE A 209 -15.73 11.68 -7.89
CA ILE A 209 -15.95 13.09 -7.51
C ILE A 209 -15.32 14.10 -8.47
N ASP A 210 -14.34 13.67 -9.28
CA ASP A 210 -13.71 14.44 -10.36
C ASP A 210 -13.07 13.46 -11.38
N ASP A 211 -12.29 13.97 -12.34
CA ASP A 211 -11.68 13.17 -13.42
C ASP A 211 -10.55 12.23 -12.96
N ARG A 212 -10.18 12.25 -11.67
CA ARG A 212 -9.04 11.51 -11.09
C ARG A 212 -9.34 10.85 -9.74
N THR A 213 -10.44 11.20 -9.09
CA THR A 213 -10.65 10.88 -7.66
C THR A 213 -11.93 10.10 -7.40
N ILE A 214 -11.78 8.99 -6.68
CA ILE A 214 -12.86 8.09 -6.26
C ILE A 214 -12.86 8.02 -4.74
N LEU A 215 -14.04 8.16 -4.13
CA LEU A 215 -14.26 7.90 -2.70
C LEU A 215 -15.03 6.58 -2.56
N ALA A 216 -14.55 5.69 -1.69
CA ALA A 216 -15.15 4.37 -1.49
C ALA A 216 -15.38 4.06 0.00
N TYR A 217 -16.23 3.07 0.26
CA TYR A 217 -16.54 2.53 1.58
C TYR A 217 -16.84 1.03 1.50
N ARG A 218 -16.50 0.30 2.56
CA ARG A 218 -16.83 -1.11 2.74
C ARG A 218 -17.10 -1.42 4.22
N ALA A 219 -18.11 -2.26 4.45
CA ALA A 219 -18.31 -2.96 5.72
C ALA A 219 -18.17 -4.48 5.51
N THR A 220 -17.36 -5.14 6.34
CA THR A 220 -17.15 -6.61 6.31
C THR A 220 -17.45 -7.26 7.65
N ASN A 221 -17.94 -8.50 7.63
CA ASN A 221 -17.84 -9.41 8.77
C ASN A 221 -16.59 -10.30 8.63
N GLY A 222 -16.19 -10.99 9.70
CA GLY A 222 -14.99 -11.81 9.73
C GLY A 222 -14.62 -12.18 11.15
N TRP A 223 -13.32 -12.21 11.44
CA TRP A 223 -12.82 -12.26 12.81
C TRP A 223 -13.18 -10.95 13.54
N ALA A 224 -13.20 -9.83 12.82
CA ALA A 224 -13.85 -8.60 13.25
C ALA A 224 -15.28 -8.48 12.70
N ASN A 225 -16.27 -8.33 13.58
CA ASN A 225 -17.67 -8.09 13.22
C ASN A 225 -17.88 -6.64 12.75
N ASN A 226 -18.67 -6.44 11.68
CA ASN A 226 -19.06 -5.14 11.13
C ASN A 226 -17.91 -4.12 10.99
N ARG A 227 -16.73 -4.58 10.57
CA ARG A 227 -15.53 -3.75 10.42
C ARG A 227 -15.72 -2.81 9.22
N GLN A 228 -15.62 -1.51 9.46
CA GLN A 228 -15.89 -0.45 8.49
C GLN A 228 -14.59 0.23 8.04
N MET A 229 -14.38 0.31 6.73
CA MET A 229 -13.24 0.99 6.11
C MET A 229 -13.71 1.94 5.02
N TYR A 230 -13.04 3.10 4.94
CA TYR A 230 -13.29 4.16 3.97
C TYR A 230 -11.99 4.45 3.21
N PHE A 231 -12.11 4.80 1.94
CA PHE A 231 -10.98 4.99 1.05
C PHE A 231 -11.15 6.28 0.24
N ALA A 232 -10.05 6.97 0.00
CA ALA A 232 -9.91 7.95 -1.05
C ALA A 232 -8.83 7.46 -2.01
N ILE A 233 -9.14 7.44 -3.30
CA ILE A 233 -8.26 6.94 -4.38
C ILE A 233 -8.07 8.12 -5.34
N GLU A 234 -6.84 8.53 -5.60
CA GLU A 234 -6.49 9.62 -6.51
C GLU A 234 -5.48 9.09 -7.54
N PHE A 235 -5.66 9.43 -8.83
CA PHE A 235 -4.80 9.03 -9.95
C PHE A 235 -4.05 10.23 -10.56
N SER A 236 -2.80 10.02 -11.02
CA SER A 236 -1.98 11.12 -11.59
C SER A 236 -2.42 11.54 -13.00
N LYS A 237 -3.01 10.63 -13.76
CA LYS A 237 -3.65 10.87 -15.07
C LYS A 237 -5.18 10.82 -14.88
N PRO A 238 -5.96 11.57 -15.68
CA PRO A 238 -7.40 11.47 -15.65
C PRO A 238 -7.89 10.18 -16.30
N PHE A 239 -9.08 9.72 -15.92
CA PHE A 239 -9.75 8.57 -16.54
C PHE A 239 -10.10 8.88 -18.00
N SER A 240 -9.89 7.93 -18.91
CA SER A 240 -10.46 7.97 -20.27
C SER A 240 -11.88 7.38 -20.31
N ASP A 241 -12.16 6.37 -19.47
CA ASP A 241 -13.50 5.88 -19.14
C ASP A 241 -13.50 5.28 -17.72
N ILE A 242 -14.68 5.07 -17.12
CA ILE A 242 -14.81 4.47 -15.78
C ILE A 242 -16.13 3.71 -15.60
N GLU A 243 -16.04 2.38 -15.41
CA GLU A 243 -17.19 1.51 -15.16
C GLU A 243 -17.38 1.25 -13.65
N LEU A 244 -18.59 1.52 -13.14
CA LEU A 244 -19.00 1.23 -11.76
C LEU A 244 -19.88 -0.03 -11.71
N ILE A 245 -19.25 -1.17 -11.43
CA ILE A 245 -19.84 -2.49 -11.57
C ILE A 245 -20.41 -2.97 -10.22
N ASN A 246 -21.60 -3.58 -10.25
CA ASN A 246 -22.16 -4.31 -9.10
C ASN A 246 -22.60 -5.71 -9.53
N LEU A 247 -21.84 -6.74 -9.14
CA LEU A 247 -22.14 -8.15 -9.46
C LEU A 247 -23.27 -8.74 -8.60
N ASP A 248 -23.72 -8.04 -7.54
CA ASP A 248 -24.87 -8.43 -6.74
C ASP A 248 -26.17 -8.25 -7.54
N ASN A 249 -26.66 -9.36 -8.10
CA ASN A 249 -27.84 -9.43 -8.93
C ASN A 249 -29.16 -9.49 -8.13
N ILE A 250 -29.12 -9.50 -6.79
CA ILE A 250 -30.29 -9.71 -5.90
C ILE A 250 -31.05 -8.38 -5.65
N ARG A 251 -30.60 -7.25 -6.21
CA ARG A 251 -31.33 -5.97 -6.13
C ARG A 251 -32.78 -6.10 -6.63
N TYR A 252 -33.72 -5.47 -5.92
CA TYR A 252 -35.08 -5.25 -6.42
C TYR A 252 -35.05 -4.44 -7.73
N ARG A 253 -35.21 -5.13 -8.85
CA ARG A 253 -35.61 -4.53 -10.12
C ARG A 253 -37.14 -4.56 -10.15
N CYS A 254 -37.80 -3.41 -10.24
CA CYS A 254 -39.22 -3.44 -10.59
C CYS A 254 -39.37 -3.89 -12.05
N ASN A 255 -39.85 -5.11 -12.24
CA ASN A 255 -40.19 -5.65 -13.56
C ASN A 255 -41.43 -4.93 -14.11
N GLY A 256 -41.22 -3.78 -14.77
CA GLY A 256 -42.26 -3.05 -15.50
C GLY A 256 -42.42 -1.56 -15.15
N CYS A 257 -41.89 -1.08 -14.01
CA CYS A 257 -42.10 0.32 -13.57
C CYS A 257 -41.47 1.40 -14.49
N LEU A 258 -40.67 1.02 -15.48
CA LEU A 258 -39.86 1.93 -16.31
C LEU A 258 -39.99 1.64 -17.83
N THR A 259 -40.95 0.82 -18.26
CA THR A 259 -41.09 0.40 -19.66
C THR A 259 -41.98 1.33 -20.49
N GLU A 260 -41.60 2.61 -20.56
CA GLU A 260 -42.03 3.53 -21.62
C GLU A 260 -40.79 4.16 -22.28
N GLY A 261 -40.50 3.77 -23.52
CA GLY A 261 -39.42 4.33 -24.34
C GLY A 261 -38.15 3.48 -24.49
N ASN A 262 -38.02 2.84 -25.67
CA ASN A 262 -36.75 2.45 -26.31
C ASN A 262 -35.72 1.61 -25.50
N GLY A 263 -36.17 0.66 -24.70
CA GLY A 263 -35.45 -0.61 -24.46
C GLY A 263 -34.13 -0.59 -23.67
N LYS A 264 -33.65 0.58 -23.21
CA LYS A 264 -32.47 0.70 -22.34
C LYS A 264 -32.68 1.77 -21.25
N LYS A 265 -32.70 1.35 -19.98
CA LYS A 265 -32.30 2.17 -18.82
C LYS A 265 -32.10 1.28 -17.57
N PRO A 266 -31.07 1.54 -16.74
CA PRO A 266 -30.87 0.82 -15.48
C PRO A 266 -31.88 1.26 -14.41
N SER A 267 -32.09 0.43 -13.38
CA SER A 267 -33.01 0.69 -12.27
C SER A 267 -32.41 1.61 -11.19
N THR A 268 -31.78 2.71 -11.60
CA THR A 268 -31.06 3.64 -10.73
C THR A 268 -31.23 5.07 -11.23
N ILE A 269 -31.37 6.04 -10.31
CA ILE A 269 -31.26 7.46 -10.65
C ILE A 269 -29.78 7.73 -10.95
N VAL A 270 -29.42 7.79 -12.23
CA VAL A 270 -28.06 8.11 -12.66
C VAL A 270 -27.85 9.63 -12.52
N ASN A 271 -27.14 10.04 -11.48
CA ASN A 271 -26.63 11.41 -11.39
C ASN A 271 -25.45 11.58 -12.34
N TYR A 272 -25.72 11.99 -13.59
CA TYR A 272 -24.69 12.20 -14.62
C TYR A 272 -23.58 13.21 -14.25
N LYS A 273 -23.72 13.96 -13.14
CA LYS A 273 -22.66 14.85 -12.62
C LYS A 273 -21.72 14.17 -11.61
N ILE A 274 -22.15 13.08 -10.98
CA ILE A 274 -21.41 12.35 -9.94
C ILE A 274 -21.77 10.85 -10.09
N PRO A 275 -20.98 10.08 -10.85
CA PRO A 275 -21.15 8.63 -10.94
C PRO A 275 -21.01 7.95 -9.56
N GLU A 276 -21.98 7.12 -9.17
CA GLU A 276 -21.94 6.36 -7.92
C GLU A 276 -22.63 4.99 -8.04
N ALA A 277 -22.16 4.02 -7.25
CA ALA A 277 -22.74 2.68 -7.16
C ALA A 277 -22.59 2.10 -5.74
N ALA A 278 -23.58 1.33 -5.29
CA ALA A 278 -23.61 0.73 -3.96
C ALA A 278 -24.17 -0.71 -3.99
N GLY A 279 -23.66 -1.61 -3.16
CA GLY A 279 -24.06 -3.02 -3.13
C GLY A 279 -23.05 -3.93 -2.44
N LYS A 280 -23.26 -5.25 -2.51
CA LYS A 280 -22.39 -6.24 -1.85
C LYS A 280 -21.19 -6.68 -2.68
N ALA A 281 -21.24 -6.49 -3.99
CA ALA A 281 -20.20 -6.97 -4.89
C ALA A 281 -19.77 -5.87 -5.88
N ILE A 282 -19.29 -4.75 -5.33
CA ILE A 282 -18.82 -3.60 -6.12
C ILE A 282 -17.39 -3.85 -6.63
N LYS A 283 -17.18 -3.58 -7.91
CA LYS A 283 -15.86 -3.44 -8.54
C LYS A 283 -15.86 -2.18 -9.40
N VAL A 284 -14.71 -1.54 -9.57
CA VAL A 284 -14.56 -0.38 -10.46
C VAL A 284 -13.43 -0.65 -11.44
N VAL A 285 -13.65 -0.34 -12.71
CA VAL A 285 -12.62 -0.36 -13.74
C VAL A 285 -12.39 1.08 -14.19
N ALA A 286 -11.18 1.57 -14.01
CA ALA A 286 -10.76 2.89 -14.49
C ALA A 286 -9.76 2.71 -15.65
N ASP A 287 -10.09 3.25 -16.82
CA ASP A 287 -9.27 3.16 -18.03
C ASP A 287 -8.42 4.41 -18.23
N PHE A 288 -7.23 4.23 -18.83
CA PHE A 288 -6.29 5.31 -19.14
C PHE A 288 -5.62 5.12 -20.50
N GLU A 289 -5.23 6.24 -21.12
CA GLU A 289 -4.45 6.31 -22.35
C GLU A 289 -3.13 7.07 -22.12
N GLY A 290 -2.18 6.98 -23.07
CA GLY A 290 -0.88 7.63 -22.95
C GLY A 290 -0.01 7.04 -21.84
N LEU A 291 -0.12 5.73 -21.58
CA LEU A 291 0.60 5.02 -20.52
C LEU A 291 1.99 4.52 -20.95
N LYS A 292 2.34 4.54 -22.25
CA LYS A 292 3.51 3.82 -22.74
C LYS A 292 4.82 4.47 -22.28
N GLY A 293 5.43 3.87 -21.26
CA GLY A 293 6.67 4.37 -20.65
C GLY A 293 6.50 5.53 -19.66
N GLU A 294 5.29 6.09 -19.51
CA GLU A 294 4.96 7.05 -18.45
C GLU A 294 4.24 6.33 -17.30
N PRO A 295 4.79 6.32 -16.07
CA PRO A 295 4.15 5.63 -14.95
C PRO A 295 2.83 6.29 -14.54
N LEU A 296 1.79 5.46 -14.39
CA LEU A 296 0.57 5.84 -13.70
C LEU A 296 0.83 5.76 -12.19
N MET A 297 0.68 6.88 -11.48
CA MET A 297 0.75 6.90 -10.02
C MET A 297 -0.67 6.84 -9.45
N VAL A 298 -0.85 6.10 -8.36
CA VAL A 298 -2.11 6.05 -7.61
C VAL A 298 -1.81 6.30 -6.13
N LYS A 299 -2.60 7.14 -5.47
CA LYS A 299 -2.59 7.33 -4.00
C LYS A 299 -3.87 6.76 -3.42
N VAL A 300 -3.77 5.99 -2.34
CA VAL A 300 -4.90 5.42 -1.62
C VAL A 300 -4.80 5.76 -0.13
N GLY A 301 -5.56 6.74 0.32
CA GLY A 301 -5.72 7.05 1.74
C GLY A 301 -6.83 6.22 2.35
N ILE A 302 -6.62 5.67 3.54
CA ILE A 302 -7.61 4.85 4.26
C ILE A 302 -8.05 5.51 5.57
N SER A 303 -9.25 5.18 6.05
CA SER A 303 -9.80 5.64 7.33
C SER A 303 -10.80 4.61 7.89
N ALA A 304 -10.94 4.55 9.22
CA ALA A 304 -12.01 3.81 9.90
C ALA A 304 -13.26 4.69 10.17
N VAL A 305 -13.16 6.00 9.95
CA VAL A 305 -14.16 7.01 10.35
C VAL A 305 -15.01 7.46 9.17
N SER A 306 -14.40 7.98 8.09
CA SER A 306 -15.17 8.52 6.96
C SER A 306 -14.38 8.67 5.65
N LYS A 307 -15.10 8.90 4.54
CA LYS A 307 -14.51 9.22 3.22
C LYS A 307 -13.78 10.57 3.21
N SER A 308 -14.26 11.56 3.97
CA SER A 308 -13.58 12.85 4.12
C SER A 308 -12.27 12.71 4.90
N ASN A 309 -12.26 11.88 5.94
CA ASN A 309 -11.04 11.61 6.72
C ASN A 309 -10.01 10.83 5.88
N ALA A 310 -10.45 9.84 5.08
CA ALA A 310 -9.57 9.14 4.14
C ALA A 310 -8.94 10.09 3.10
N LEU A 311 -9.71 11.08 2.61
CA LEU A 311 -9.23 12.12 1.69
C LEU A 311 -8.30 13.15 2.38
N GLU A 312 -8.55 13.45 3.66
CA GLU A 312 -7.70 14.30 4.50
C GLU A 312 -6.35 13.61 4.78
N ASN A 313 -6.36 12.32 5.14
CA ASN A 313 -5.17 11.49 5.30
C ASN A 313 -4.33 11.50 4.00
N LEU A 314 -4.96 11.24 2.85
CA LEU A 314 -4.33 11.27 1.53
C LEU A 314 -3.63 12.61 1.25
N LYS A 315 -4.36 13.72 1.39
CA LYS A 315 -3.87 15.06 1.04
C LYS A 315 -2.84 15.60 2.04
N THR A 316 -2.92 15.21 3.30
CA THR A 316 -1.98 15.62 4.35
C THR A 316 -0.65 14.85 4.28
N GLU A 317 -0.68 13.53 4.10
CA GLU A 317 0.55 12.73 4.09
C GLU A 317 1.23 12.68 2.70
N ILE A 318 0.46 12.69 1.59
CA ILE A 318 1.01 12.65 0.21
C ILE A 318 0.37 13.73 -0.70
N PRO A 319 0.72 15.03 -0.53
CA PRO A 319 0.24 16.12 -1.37
C PRO A 319 0.87 16.18 -2.78
N HIS A 320 1.65 15.18 -3.21
CA HIS A 320 2.44 15.24 -4.44
C HIS A 320 2.62 13.88 -5.14
N TRP A 321 3.02 13.91 -6.41
CA TRP A 321 3.21 12.72 -7.25
C TRP A 321 4.65 12.17 -7.30
N ASN A 322 5.57 12.70 -6.50
CA ASN A 322 6.93 12.17 -6.42
C ASN A 322 6.98 10.90 -5.54
N PHE A 323 6.88 9.73 -6.20
CA PHE A 323 6.93 8.40 -5.57
C PHE A 323 8.27 8.15 -4.85
N ASP A 324 9.40 8.43 -5.49
CA ASP A 324 10.72 8.11 -4.93
C ASP A 324 11.02 8.93 -3.66
N LYS A 325 10.41 10.12 -3.52
CA LYS A 325 10.41 10.88 -2.27
C LYS A 325 9.63 10.16 -1.16
N VAL A 326 8.48 9.55 -1.45
CA VAL A 326 7.72 8.78 -0.45
C VAL A 326 8.51 7.53 -0.04
N VAL A 327 9.14 6.82 -0.99
CA VAL A 327 10.07 5.71 -0.70
C VAL A 327 11.19 6.15 0.24
N LYS A 328 11.81 7.31 -0.02
CA LYS A 328 12.86 7.87 0.85
C LYS A 328 12.32 8.26 2.23
N GLN A 329 11.10 8.79 2.31
CA GLN A 329 10.46 9.11 3.59
C GLN A 329 10.16 7.84 4.41
N ALA A 330 9.74 6.75 3.77
CA ALA A 330 9.50 5.46 4.42
C ALA A 330 10.81 4.84 4.94
N ASP A 331 11.85 4.78 4.11
CA ASP A 331 13.21 4.35 4.47
C ASP A 331 13.77 5.20 5.64
N GLU A 332 13.59 6.53 5.60
CA GLU A 332 13.93 7.43 6.71
C GLU A 332 13.12 7.20 8.00
N THR A 333 11.92 6.63 7.97
CA THR A 333 11.21 6.20 9.19
C THR A 333 11.75 4.89 9.75
N TRP A 334 12.23 3.99 8.88
CA TRP A 334 12.86 2.74 9.30
C TRP A 334 14.28 2.97 9.84
N HIS A 335 15.10 3.83 9.24
CA HIS A 335 16.38 4.27 9.81
C HIS A 335 16.24 4.72 11.27
N LYS A 336 15.30 5.65 11.54
CA LYS A 336 15.02 6.19 12.90
C LYS A 336 14.57 5.12 13.92
N SER A 337 14.19 3.93 13.46
CA SER A 337 13.78 2.80 14.29
C SER A 337 14.87 1.73 14.43
N LEU A 338 15.57 1.39 13.35
CA LEU A 338 16.58 0.33 13.29
C LEU A 338 17.97 0.81 13.71
N ASP A 339 18.31 2.08 13.48
CA ASP A 339 19.59 2.68 13.88
C ASP A 339 19.64 2.98 15.40
N LYS A 340 18.60 2.58 16.16
CA LYS A 340 18.61 2.49 17.62
C LYS A 340 19.43 1.31 18.15
N PHE A 341 19.79 0.36 17.28
CA PHE A 341 20.50 -0.86 17.63
C PHE A 341 21.85 -0.91 16.92
N GLU A 342 22.93 -1.02 17.71
CA GLU A 342 24.27 -1.33 17.22
C GLU A 342 24.51 -2.83 17.41
N VAL A 343 24.82 -3.54 16.32
CA VAL A 343 24.89 -5.01 16.29
C VAL A 343 26.15 -5.46 15.57
N GLU A 344 27.03 -6.14 16.29
CA GLU A 344 28.17 -6.87 15.72
C GLU A 344 27.76 -8.30 15.34
N GLY A 345 28.46 -8.91 14.38
CA GLY A 345 28.15 -10.23 13.84
C GLY A 345 28.25 -10.30 12.31
N SER A 346 28.03 -11.50 11.76
CA SER A 346 27.98 -11.75 10.32
C SER A 346 26.77 -11.09 9.66
N LEU A 347 26.77 -10.98 8.33
CA LEU A 347 25.60 -10.50 7.58
C LEU A 347 24.33 -11.34 7.84
N SER A 348 24.48 -12.65 8.12
CA SER A 348 23.35 -13.54 8.43
C SER A 348 22.72 -13.22 9.78
N GLU A 349 23.55 -12.98 10.81
CA GLU A 349 23.07 -12.61 12.15
C GLU A 349 22.45 -11.21 12.14
N LYS A 350 23.08 -10.24 11.46
CA LYS A 350 22.50 -8.90 11.26
C LYS A 350 21.17 -8.96 10.51
N ARG A 351 21.06 -9.76 9.45
CA ARG A 351 19.80 -9.94 8.71
C ARG A 351 18.70 -10.51 9.58
N GLN A 352 18.97 -11.59 10.32
CA GLN A 352 18.01 -12.17 11.25
C GLN A 352 17.57 -11.16 12.30
N PHE A 353 18.51 -10.44 12.93
CA PHE A 353 18.21 -9.44 13.94
C PHE A 353 17.35 -8.29 13.40
N PHE A 354 17.82 -7.57 12.38
CA PHE A 354 17.11 -6.39 11.87
C PHE A 354 15.78 -6.74 11.21
N THR A 355 15.65 -7.93 10.62
CA THR A 355 14.35 -8.41 10.10
C THR A 355 13.39 -8.81 11.23
N SER A 356 13.89 -9.33 12.35
CA SER A 356 13.07 -9.58 13.55
C SER A 356 12.56 -8.27 14.16
N VAL A 357 13.42 -7.25 14.26
CA VAL A 357 13.03 -5.90 14.69
C VAL A 357 12.06 -5.24 13.69
N TYR A 358 12.23 -5.45 12.39
CA TYR A 358 11.29 -4.98 11.37
C TYR A 358 9.88 -5.53 11.60
N HIS A 359 9.73 -6.86 11.79
CA HIS A 359 8.43 -7.47 12.08
C HIS A 359 7.83 -7.01 13.42
N ALA A 360 8.65 -6.91 14.47
CA ALA A 360 8.24 -6.42 15.79
C ALA A 360 7.72 -4.96 15.79
N LEU A 361 7.99 -4.20 14.73
CA LEU A 361 7.55 -2.81 14.57
C LEU A 361 6.44 -2.63 13.52
N GLN A 362 5.78 -3.71 13.05
CA GLN A 362 4.62 -3.61 12.15
C GLN A 362 3.29 -3.46 12.90
N ALA A 363 3.17 -4.10 14.08
CA ALA A 363 1.98 -4.09 14.93
C ALA A 363 2.38 -3.78 16.40
N PRO A 364 1.51 -3.17 17.23
CA PRO A 364 0.13 -2.74 16.93
C PRO A 364 0.10 -1.56 15.93
N SER A 365 -0.93 -1.49 15.09
CA SER A 365 -1.01 -0.53 13.98
C SER A 365 -1.85 0.69 14.36
N VAL A 366 -1.45 1.88 13.89
CA VAL A 366 -2.21 3.13 14.10
C VAL A 366 -3.65 2.96 13.60
N TYR A 367 -4.63 3.43 14.38
CA TYR A 367 -6.05 3.32 14.07
C TYR A 367 -6.84 4.62 14.30
N GLN A 368 -6.18 5.76 14.05
CA GLN A 368 -6.81 7.09 13.99
C GLN A 368 -6.37 7.83 12.73
N ASP A 369 -7.18 8.77 12.26
CA ASP A 369 -6.89 9.67 11.15
C ASP A 369 -5.87 10.77 11.53
N VAL A 370 -5.43 11.58 10.55
CA VAL A 370 -4.49 12.71 10.81
C VAL A 370 -5.08 13.77 11.73
N ASN A 371 -6.41 13.93 11.72
CA ASN A 371 -7.16 14.84 12.60
C ASN A 371 -7.38 14.25 14.02
N GLY A 372 -6.92 13.02 14.29
CA GLY A 372 -7.04 12.35 15.59
C GLY A 372 -8.39 11.66 15.85
N GLN A 373 -9.32 11.66 14.90
CA GLN A 373 -10.55 10.87 15.03
C GLN A 373 -10.26 9.38 14.84
N TYR A 374 -10.98 8.54 15.58
CA TYR A 374 -10.94 7.08 15.46
C TYR A 374 -12.32 6.47 15.70
N ARG A 375 -12.51 5.22 15.26
CA ARG A 375 -13.71 4.44 15.61
C ARG A 375 -13.45 3.58 16.84
N GLY A 376 -14.26 3.74 17.88
CA GLY A 376 -14.17 2.97 19.12
C GLY A 376 -14.70 1.54 18.98
N VAL A 377 -14.45 0.73 20.01
CA VAL A 377 -14.98 -0.65 20.12
C VAL A 377 -16.50 -0.71 20.34
N ASP A 378 -17.09 0.42 20.72
CA ASP A 378 -18.53 0.68 20.74
C ASP A 378 -19.12 0.96 19.33
N GLY A 379 -18.26 1.19 18.33
CA GLY A 379 -18.63 1.55 16.96
C GLY A 379 -18.76 3.06 16.72
N GLU A 380 -18.69 3.88 17.77
CA GLU A 380 -18.84 5.33 17.72
C GLU A 380 -17.55 6.04 17.29
N ILE A 381 -17.65 7.33 16.95
CA ILE A 381 -16.48 8.14 16.56
C ILE A 381 -15.98 8.94 17.77
N HIS A 382 -14.72 8.69 18.12
CA HIS A 382 -14.01 9.31 19.24
C HIS A 382 -12.87 10.20 18.73
N GLN A 383 -12.31 11.02 19.62
CA GLN A 383 -11.25 11.98 19.31
C GLN A 383 -10.08 11.82 20.29
N ALA A 384 -8.94 11.37 19.78
CA ALA A 384 -7.68 11.38 20.52
C ALA A 384 -7.18 12.83 20.69
N LYS A 385 -6.49 13.11 21.81
CA LYS A 385 -6.04 14.45 22.21
C LYS A 385 -4.58 14.51 22.67
N ASP A 386 -4.16 13.46 23.37
CA ASP A 386 -2.91 13.34 24.14
C ASP A 386 -2.16 12.02 23.83
N HIS A 387 -2.71 11.20 22.94
CA HIS A 387 -2.19 9.90 22.55
C HIS A 387 -2.45 9.65 21.05
N THR A 388 -1.84 8.59 20.52
CA THR A 388 -2.23 7.99 19.24
C THR A 388 -3.02 6.71 19.54
N HIS A 389 -4.18 6.53 18.93
CA HIS A 389 -4.98 5.31 19.03
C HIS A 389 -4.43 4.20 18.12
N TYR A 390 -4.44 2.96 18.61
CA TYR A 390 -3.85 1.78 17.98
C TYR A 390 -4.81 0.59 18.03
N THR A 391 -4.60 -0.39 17.15
CA THR A 391 -5.30 -1.67 17.11
C THR A 391 -4.33 -2.82 16.79
N LEU A 392 -4.82 -4.04 16.58
CA LEU A 392 -4.06 -5.28 16.35
C LEU A 392 -3.27 -5.77 17.59
N PHE A 393 -3.95 -5.90 18.72
CA PHE A 393 -3.35 -6.41 19.96
C PHE A 393 -3.49 -7.94 20.08
N SER A 394 -2.51 -8.73 19.64
CA SER A 394 -2.48 -10.20 19.87
C SER A 394 -2.02 -10.52 21.30
N LEU A 395 -2.83 -10.13 22.29
CA LEU A 395 -2.44 -10.06 23.71
C LEU A 395 -2.05 -11.40 24.35
N TRP A 396 -2.37 -12.54 23.73
CA TRP A 396 -1.92 -13.86 24.22
C TRP A 396 -0.45 -14.14 23.84
N ASP A 397 0.07 -13.49 22.80
CA ASP A 397 1.45 -13.62 22.33
C ASP A 397 2.32 -12.47 22.85
N THR A 398 1.88 -11.23 22.60
CA THR A 398 2.73 -10.03 22.71
C THR A 398 3.19 -9.75 24.13
N TYR A 399 2.36 -10.02 25.14
CA TYR A 399 2.65 -9.76 26.56
C TYR A 399 3.94 -10.42 27.08
N ARG A 400 4.49 -11.39 26.33
CA ARG A 400 5.64 -12.21 26.72
C ARG A 400 6.98 -11.55 26.43
N ALA A 401 7.06 -10.70 25.39
CA ALA A 401 8.34 -10.20 24.87
C ALA A 401 8.29 -8.96 23.95
N LEU A 402 7.11 -8.52 23.48
CA LEU A 402 6.95 -7.39 22.54
C LEU A 402 6.78 -6.05 23.30
#